data_AF-A0A5C9BFC0-F1
#
_entry.id   AF-A0A5C9BFC0-F1
#
_cell.length_a   1.000
_cell.length_b   1.000
_cell.length_c   1.000
_cell.angle_alpha   90.00
_cell.angle_beta   90.00
_cell.angle_gamma   90.00
#
_symmetry.space_group_name_H-M   'P 1'
#
loop_
_entity.id
_entity.type
_entity.pdbx_description
1 polymer ?
#
loop_
_entity_poly.entity_id
_entity_poly.type
_entity_poly.pdbx_seq_one_letter_code
_entity_poly.pdbx_strand_id
1 'polypeptide(L)'
;MAGRTGIATFKAAMLNMFEGGFISEHDYNIGCRIAETLCGGDVDAGSLVDEQWLLDLERHHFMQLLATDKTRARVEYMLKNGKPLRN
;
A
#
# COMPACT_ATOMS: atom_id res chain seq x y z
N MET A 1 -12.26 12.82 2.61
CA MET A 1 -11.48 11.66 2.13
C MET A 1 -12.34 10.75 1.27
N ALA A 2 -11.73 9.92 0.41
CA ALA A 2 -12.46 8.96 -0.43
C ALA A 2 -13.02 7.76 0.38
N GLY A 3 -12.45 7.48 1.55
CA GLY A 3 -12.93 6.47 2.48
C GLY A 3 -12.95 5.05 1.91
N ARG A 4 -13.75 4.19 2.54
CA ARG A 4 -13.94 2.77 2.17
C ARG A 4 -14.25 2.57 0.68
N THR A 5 -15.05 3.46 0.08
CA THR A 5 -15.42 3.40 -1.35
C THR A 5 -14.21 3.60 -2.27
N GLY A 6 -13.34 4.55 -1.94
CA GLY A 6 -12.08 4.76 -2.67
C GLY A 6 -11.16 3.55 -2.56
N ILE A 7 -11.01 3.01 -1.35
CA ILE A 7 -10.19 1.82 -1.07
C ILE A 7 -10.67 0.63 -1.90
N ALA A 8 -11.98 0.37 -1.90
CA ALA A 8 -12.57 -0.71 -2.67
C ALA A 8 -12.30 -0.58 -4.18
N THR A 9 -12.37 0.65 -4.70
CA THR A 9 -12.10 0.94 -6.12
C THR A 9 -10.65 0.61 -6.48
N PHE A 10 -9.68 1.07 -5.68
CA PHE A 10 -8.28 0.73 -5.88
C PHE A 10 -8.02 -0.78 -5.77
N LYS A 11 -8.58 -1.43 -4.74
CA LYS A 11 -8.41 -2.88 -4.54
C LYS A 11 -8.98 -3.69 -5.71
N ALA A 12 -10.12 -3.29 -6.27
CA ALA A 12 -10.70 -3.93 -7.45
C ALA A 12 -9.79 -3.78 -8.69
N ALA A 13 -9.26 -2.58 -8.93
CA ALA A 13 -8.33 -2.36 -10.04
C ALA A 13 -7.04 -3.19 -9.88
N MET A 14 -6.46 -3.22 -8.67
CA MET A 14 -5.26 -4.02 -8.39
C MET A 14 -5.51 -5.52 -8.44
N LEU A 15 -6.71 -5.98 -8.08
CA LEU A 15 -7.07 -7.40 -8.19
C LEU A 15 -7.04 -7.84 -9.66
N ASN A 16 -7.59 -7.04 -10.57
CA ASN A 16 -7.48 -7.32 -12.01
C ASN A 16 -6.01 -7.35 -12.49
N MET A 17 -5.17 -6.46 -11.97
CA MET A 17 -3.73 -6.47 -12.30
C MET A 17 -3.02 -7.70 -11.74
N PHE A 18 -3.39 -8.15 -10.55
CA PHE A 18 -2.83 -9.34 -9.91
C PHE A 18 -3.24 -10.61 -10.65
N GLU A 19 -4.53 -10.78 -10.92
CA GLU A 19 -5.06 -11.91 -11.70
C GLU A 19 -4.52 -11.92 -13.14
N GLY A 20 -4.31 -10.73 -13.72
CA GLY A 20 -3.65 -10.56 -15.02
C GLY A 20 -2.14 -10.81 -15.02
N GLY A 21 -1.52 -11.09 -13.86
CA GLY A 21 -0.08 -11.35 -13.73
C GLY A 21 0.81 -10.11 -13.89
N PHE A 22 0.25 -8.91 -13.87
CA PHE A 22 0.99 -7.66 -14.05
C PHE A 22 1.74 -7.22 -12.78
N ILE A 23 1.26 -7.62 -11.60
CA ILE A 23 1.83 -7.28 -10.30
C ILE A 23 2.01 -8.55 -9.46
N SER A 24 3.03 -8.58 -8.58
CA SER A 24 3.19 -9.69 -7.64
C SER A 24 2.17 -9.62 -6.50
N GLU A 25 2.03 -10.70 -5.73
CA GLU A 25 1.26 -10.70 -4.49
C GLU A 25 1.77 -9.62 -3.50
N HIS A 26 3.09 -9.40 -3.47
CA HIS A 26 3.67 -8.39 -2.60
C HIS A 26 3.37 -6.97 -3.09
N ASP A 27 3.41 -6.75 -4.41
CA ASP A 27 2.98 -5.48 -5.01
C ASP A 27 1.50 -5.19 -4.70
N TYR A 28 0.63 -6.20 -4.78
CA TYR A 28 -0.78 -6.08 -4.39
C TYR A 28 -0.94 -5.68 -2.92
N ASN A 29 -0.21 -6.33 -2.00
CA ASN A 29 -0.22 -6.01 -0.57
C ASN A 29 0.26 -4.57 -0.30
N ILE A 30 1.37 -4.15 -0.92
CA ILE A 30 1.88 -2.77 -0.83
C ILE A 30 0.82 -1.78 -1.35
N GLY A 31 0.26 -2.03 -2.52
CA GLY A 31 -0.74 -1.16 -3.14
C GLY A 31 -2.03 -1.03 -2.32
N CYS A 32 -2.51 -2.11 -1.69
CA CYS A 32 -3.66 -2.08 -0.79
C CYS A 32 -3.44 -1.11 0.39
N ARG A 33 -2.24 -1.12 0.97
CA ARG A 33 -1.88 -0.26 2.10
C ARG A 33 -1.75 1.21 1.68
N ILE A 34 -1.18 1.45 0.50
CA ILE A 34 -1.13 2.80 -0.08
C ILE A 34 -2.55 3.31 -0.31
N ALA A 35 -3.45 2.48 -0.86
CA ALA A 35 -4.84 2.84 -1.06
C ALA A 35 -5.55 3.18 0.25
N GLU A 36 -5.31 2.40 1.32
CA GLU A 36 -5.83 2.68 2.66
C GLU A 36 -5.35 4.05 3.18
N THR A 37 -4.05 4.34 3.14
CA THR A 37 -3.51 5.64 3.55
C THR A 37 -4.10 6.79 2.73
N LEU A 38 -4.08 6.70 1.39
CA LEU A 38 -4.53 7.77 0.50
C LEU A 38 -6.03 8.05 0.62
N CYS A 39 -6.83 7.03 0.95
CA CYS A 39 -8.27 7.18 1.12
C CYS A 39 -8.69 7.50 2.56
N GLY A 40 -7.74 7.63 3.49
CA GLY A 40 -8.01 7.97 4.89
C GLY A 40 -8.45 6.79 5.76
N GLY A 41 -8.21 5.56 5.32
CA GLY A 41 -8.48 4.35 6.08
C GLY A 41 -9.96 4.01 6.20
N ASP A 42 -10.34 3.46 7.35
CA ASP A 42 -11.68 2.96 7.62
C ASP A 42 -12.67 4.07 7.99
N VAL A 43 -12.91 4.98 7.04
CA VAL A 43 -13.84 6.11 7.16
C VAL A 43 -14.84 6.12 6.02
N ASP A 44 -15.97 6.78 6.20
CA ASP A 44 -16.94 6.95 5.14
C ASP A 44 -16.45 7.96 4.09
N ALA A 45 -16.94 7.80 2.86
CA ALA A 45 -16.65 8.75 1.80
C ALA A 45 -17.21 10.14 2.19
N GLY A 46 -16.38 11.18 2.05
CA GLY A 46 -16.72 12.53 2.45
C GLY A 46 -16.33 12.90 3.89
N SER A 47 -15.86 11.96 4.71
CA SER A 47 -15.33 12.28 6.06
C SER A 47 -14.14 13.23 5.98
N LEU A 48 -14.06 14.16 6.93
CA LEU A 48 -12.90 15.01 7.16
C LEU A 48 -11.95 14.28 8.11
N VAL A 49 -10.67 14.28 7.78
CA VAL A 49 -9.59 13.79 8.63
C VAL A 49 -8.51 14.87 8.66
N ASP A 50 -7.74 14.92 9.74
CA ASP A 50 -6.62 15.85 9.85
C ASP A 50 -5.32 15.23 9.30
N GLU A 51 -4.25 16.03 9.31
CA GLU A 51 -2.92 15.58 8.86
C GLU A 51 -2.37 14.46 9.76
N GLN A 52 -2.58 14.58 11.08
CA GLN A 52 -2.07 13.62 12.05
C GLN A 52 -2.65 12.21 11.83
N TRP A 53 -3.93 12.13 11.48
CA TRP A 53 -4.60 10.89 11.08
C TRP A 53 -3.90 10.21 9.90
N LEU A 54 -3.54 10.98 8.86
CA LEU A 54 -2.85 10.44 7.68
C LEU A 54 -1.43 9.97 8.02
N LEU A 55 -0.70 10.75 8.81
CA LEU A 55 0.65 10.39 9.28
C LEU A 55 0.62 9.10 10.12
N ASP A 56 -0.39 8.93 10.96
CA ASP A 56 -0.55 7.72 11.78
C ASP A 56 -0.87 6.49 10.94
N LEU A 57 -1.74 6.63 9.93
CA LEU A 57 -2.01 5.56 8.96
C LEU A 57 -0.77 5.19 8.15
N GLU A 58 -0.06 6.19 7.62
CA GLU A 58 1.17 5.97 6.87
C GLU A 58 2.21 5.24 7.72
N ARG A 59 2.46 5.72 8.94
CA ARG A 59 3.40 5.09 9.87
C ARG A 59 2.99 3.67 10.19
N HIS A 60 1.72 3.41 10.46
CA HIS A 60 1.22 2.07 10.74
C HIS A 60 1.50 1.10 9.59
N HIS A 61 1.13 1.47 8.36
CA HIS A 61 1.34 0.63 7.19
C HIS A 61 2.81 0.46 6.82
N PHE A 62 3.60 1.53 6.95
CA PHE A 62 5.04 1.52 6.69
C PHE A 62 5.75 0.53 7.63
N MET A 63 5.47 0.61 8.93
CA MET A 63 6.08 -0.29 9.92
C MET A 63 5.70 -1.76 9.67
N GLN A 64 4.45 -2.03 9.28
CA GLN A 64 4.03 -3.37 8.90
C GLN A 64 4.74 -3.89 7.65
N LEU A 65 4.93 -3.06 6.61
CA LEU A 65 5.67 -3.45 5.41
C LEU A 65 7.14 -3.72 5.72
N LEU A 66 7.78 -2.83 6.50
CA LEU A 66 9.17 -2.96 6.91
C LEU A 66 9.44 -4.26 7.68
N ALA A 67 8.46 -4.75 8.44
CA ALA A 67 8.56 -6.04 9.13
C ALA A 67 8.55 -7.26 8.18
N THR A 68 8.13 -7.11 6.92
CA THR A 68 8.09 -8.25 5.98
C THR A 68 9.48 -8.58 5.41
N ASP A 69 9.76 -9.88 5.22
CA ASP A 69 11.02 -10.33 4.62
C ASP A 69 11.17 -9.82 3.18
N LYS A 70 10.08 -9.79 2.41
CA LYS A 70 10.09 -9.32 1.01
C LYS A 70 10.47 -7.85 0.90
N THR A 71 9.94 -6.98 1.76
CA THR A 71 10.33 -5.56 1.79
C THR A 71 11.78 -5.40 2.19
N ARG A 72 12.25 -6.10 3.23
CA ARG A 72 13.67 -6.07 3.65
C ARG A 72 14.60 -6.53 2.53
N ALA A 73 14.25 -7.61 1.82
CA ALA A 73 15.00 -8.10 0.66
C ALA A 73 15.03 -7.08 -0.49
N ARG A 74 13.92 -6.38 -0.77
CA ARG A 74 13.89 -5.30 -1.78
C ARG A 74 14.82 -4.15 -1.41
N VAL A 75 14.80 -3.72 -0.15
CA VAL A 75 15.68 -2.65 0.36
C VAL A 75 17.14 -3.07 0.26
N GLU A 76 17.50 -4.24 0.76
CA GLU A 76 18.87 -4.76 0.73
C GLU A 76 19.38 -4.90 -0.72
N TYR A 77 18.55 -5.46 -1.60
CA TYR A 77 18.92 -5.63 -3.00
C TYR A 77 19.09 -4.29 -3.72
N MET A 78 18.20 -3.33 -3.50
CA MET A 78 18.30 -1.98 -4.05
C MET A 78 19.61 -1.30 -3.61
N LEU A 79 19.95 -1.38 -2.33
CA LEU A 79 21.19 -0.81 -1.78
C LEU A 79 22.45 -1.46 -2.38
N LYS A 80 22.43 -2.77 -2.62
CA LYS A 80 23.59 -3.50 -3.19
C LYS A 80 23.73 -3.37 -4.70
N ASN A 81 22.62 -3.29 -5.43
CA ASN A 81 22.62 -3.44 -6.89
C ASN A 81 22.19 -2.17 -7.64
N GLY A 82 21.68 -1.16 -6.94
CA GLY A 82 21.18 0.09 -7.53
C GLY A 82 19.91 -0.06 -8.38
N LYS A 83 19.28 -1.24 -8.38
CA LYS A 83 18.05 -1.54 -9.12
C LYS A 83 17.05 -2.30 -8.25
N PRO A 84 15.74 -2.14 -8.46
CA PRO A 84 14.72 -2.77 -7.63
C PRO A 84 14.68 -4.29 -7.84
N LEU A 85 14.40 -5.01 -6.75
CA LEU A 85 14.02 -6.43 -6.78
C LEU A 85 12.49 -6.53 -6.94
N ARG A 86 11.99 -7.36 -7.87
CA ARG A 86 10.56 -7.72 -7.94
C ARG A 86 10.38 -9.13 -7.38
N ASN A 87 9.63 -9.23 -6.28
CA ASN A 87 9.28 -10.46 -5.54
C ASN A 87 7.86 -10.40 -4.97
#